data_AF-U1KV57-F1
#
_entry.id   AF-U1KV57-F1
#
_cell.length_a   1.000
_cell.length_b   1.000
_cell.length_c   1.000
_cell.angle_alpha   90.00
_cell.angle_beta   90.00
_cell.angle_gamma   90.00
#
_symmetry.space_group_name_H-M   'P 1'
#
loop_
_entity.id
_entity.type
_entity.pdbx_description
1 polymer ?
#
loop_
_entity_poly.entity_id
_entity_poly.type
_entity_poly.pdbx_seq_one_letter_code
_entity_poly.pdbx_strand_id
1 'polypeptide(L)'
;MKIPNDAKANLKSIHNFYINEQQSIYLLSHHDAKKHRQWLNICKKQLSVLGYKNVELIGSGAFGFVFGGVSVDEQQWVFKFSRITLAQSVRDRLEDEAYMLSQIDNAMVPKFLAFERVKKQGILMMARARGEDLEKVSLKRGCFEPKELVELALLLRNVLLDLRAHRNGVLPQPIVHGDIKPSNIVWDEASKSFSLVDWGSSVYAQVDTNGEPIASNIMDLMSSDVASTNARMGDVYFIGDEQMSGAQSSPRFDEQGVASTIYALASAQSCRFGEQVIPAKSLGLPQEFAAVIDAMLSKNKQERDRAGDYFMQHMPKIAKSYLPVLRLKSPKSNIPFWITNTDDLPDTVVYSSRKEFLRRADHNHQLHDINDAQLDRYYKEFLFDTGDTEKAFLASISRLAKYPVVGGLSFHWKEDSLYVESSLILHDETLNKALIDSVNATVMLAQGITQKGLFKCCLFDARQTIQLERDATGAFIFDKLPKLNYSVVDVANNEVTRPHSYFEDGKDPDEQLQLPKNIIQCVFELNQIHHTGCIIFESLPNRLKIHHYYRLLDAEKEAQFELLLARIMQYAMSIDDVGVAGFMKLPYKNTREFDLCAEQSVNYYPKNPKQFA
;
A
#
# COMPACT_ATOMS: atom_id res chain seq x y z
N MET A 1 18.65 13.71 -55.40
CA MET A 1 17.95 14.75 -54.62
C MET A 1 18.14 14.40 -53.16
N LYS A 2 19.00 15.13 -52.43
CA LYS A 2 19.29 14.88 -51.02
C LYS A 2 18.17 15.47 -50.17
N ILE A 3 17.56 14.67 -49.31
CA ILE A 3 16.62 15.11 -48.27
C ILE A 3 17.40 15.14 -46.95
N PRO A 4 17.30 16.20 -46.12
CA PRO A 4 18.21 16.44 -45.01
C PRO A 4 18.01 15.46 -43.84
N ASN A 5 19.13 15.09 -43.21
CA ASN A 5 19.17 14.52 -41.87
C ASN A 5 18.75 15.59 -40.86
N ASP A 6 17.50 15.56 -40.41
CA ASP A 6 17.06 16.09 -39.11
C ASP A 6 15.65 15.54 -38.82
N ALA A 7 15.58 14.25 -38.47
CA ALA A 7 14.38 13.59 -37.95
C ALA A 7 14.75 12.40 -37.03
N LYS A 8 15.82 12.53 -36.25
CA LYS A 8 16.12 11.67 -35.10
C LYS A 8 15.87 12.46 -33.82
N ALA A 9 14.59 12.68 -33.51
CA ALA A 9 14.12 13.03 -32.18
C ALA A 9 12.60 12.86 -32.12
N ASN A 10 12.11 12.29 -31.02
CA ASN A 10 10.70 12.18 -30.64
C ASN A 10 9.82 11.18 -31.40
N LEU A 11 9.85 9.92 -30.94
CA LEU A 11 8.64 9.09 -30.88
C LEU A 11 8.47 8.64 -29.43
N LYS A 12 7.67 9.45 -28.73
CA LYS A 12 7.19 9.27 -27.36
C LYS A 12 6.63 7.85 -27.20
N SER A 13 7.16 7.15 -26.21
CA SER A 13 6.61 5.93 -25.63
C SER A 13 5.19 6.15 -25.13
N ILE A 14 4.42 5.08 -25.25
CA ILE A 14 3.01 4.92 -24.89
C ILE A 14 2.77 5.48 -23.47
N HIS A 15 1.87 6.45 -23.37
CA HIS A 15 1.41 7.01 -22.10
C HIS A 15 0.74 5.91 -21.26
N ASN A 16 1.41 5.49 -20.19
CA ASN A 16 0.85 4.65 -19.14
C ASN A 16 -0.21 5.47 -18.38
N PHE A 17 -1.42 4.92 -18.29
CA PHE A 17 -2.50 5.53 -17.55
C PHE A 17 -2.35 5.18 -16.06
N TYR A 18 -1.91 6.14 -15.26
CA TYR A 18 -2.09 6.05 -13.81
C TYR A 18 -3.52 6.40 -13.42
N ILE A 19 -4.11 5.57 -12.57
CA ILE A 19 -5.40 5.82 -11.92
C ILE A 19 -5.12 5.71 -10.42
N ASN A 20 -5.38 6.82 -9.73
CA ASN A 20 -5.16 7.05 -8.31
C ASN A 20 -5.53 5.81 -7.47
N GLU A 21 -4.57 5.27 -6.73
CA GLU A 21 -4.87 4.26 -5.72
C GLU A 21 -5.71 4.90 -4.62
N GLN A 22 -6.89 4.31 -4.40
CA GLN A 22 -7.82 4.50 -3.27
C GLN A 22 -7.68 5.84 -2.52
N GLN A 23 -7.90 6.97 -3.21
CA GLN A 23 -8.28 8.18 -2.49
C GLN A 23 -9.62 7.89 -1.80
N SER A 24 -9.67 8.15 -0.49
CA SER A 24 -10.91 8.15 0.27
C SER A 24 -12.00 8.91 -0.51
N ILE A 25 -13.22 8.37 -0.53
CA ILE A 25 -14.35 9.02 -1.20
C ILE A 25 -14.60 10.44 -0.66
N TYR A 26 -14.19 10.69 0.59
CA TYR A 26 -14.30 11.99 1.26
C TYR A 26 -13.30 13.03 0.75
N LEU A 27 -12.31 12.63 -0.06
CA LEU A 27 -11.33 13.52 -0.69
C LEU A 27 -11.65 13.81 -2.17
N LEU A 28 -12.63 13.10 -2.75
CA LEU A 28 -13.08 13.33 -4.11
C LEU A 28 -13.89 14.63 -4.21
N SER A 29 -13.99 15.18 -5.43
CA SER A 29 -14.94 16.27 -5.68
C SER A 29 -16.38 15.77 -5.49
N HIS A 30 -17.31 16.67 -5.17
CA HIS A 30 -18.73 16.33 -5.05
C HIS A 30 -19.27 15.64 -6.31
N HIS A 31 -18.82 16.10 -7.49
CA HIS A 31 -19.20 15.52 -8.78
C HIS A 31 -18.68 14.09 -8.96
N ASP A 32 -17.41 13.85 -8.65
CA ASP A 32 -16.78 12.53 -8.82
C ASP A 32 -17.33 11.52 -7.82
N ALA A 33 -17.52 11.93 -6.56
CA ALA A 33 -18.15 11.09 -5.53
C ALA A 33 -19.59 10.71 -5.93
N LYS A 34 -20.37 11.66 -6.46
CA LYS A 34 -21.75 11.39 -6.95
C LYS A 34 -21.76 10.43 -8.13
N LYS A 35 -20.87 10.62 -9.11
CA LYS A 35 -20.71 9.70 -10.25
C LYS A 35 -20.35 8.29 -9.78
N HIS A 36 -19.39 8.17 -8.87
CA HIS A 36 -18.96 6.90 -8.30
C HIS A 36 -20.14 6.17 -7.64
N ARG A 37 -20.88 6.84 -6.75
CA ARG A 37 -22.07 6.28 -6.08
C ARG A 37 -23.18 5.89 -7.06
N GLN A 38 -23.48 6.73 -8.06
CA GLN A 38 -24.48 6.41 -9.08
C GLN A 38 -24.10 5.14 -9.86
N TRP A 39 -22.83 5.02 -10.22
CA TRP A 39 -22.35 3.86 -10.97
C TRP A 39 -22.48 2.56 -10.16
N LEU A 40 -22.10 2.58 -8.88
CA LEU A 40 -22.27 1.44 -7.97
C LEU A 40 -23.74 0.99 -7.86
N ASN A 41 -24.67 1.95 -7.75
CA ASN A 41 -26.10 1.66 -7.65
C ASN A 41 -26.66 1.06 -8.94
N ILE A 42 -26.18 1.50 -10.12
CA ILE A 42 -26.58 0.93 -11.41
C ILE A 42 -26.17 -0.54 -11.49
N CYS A 43 -24.92 -0.87 -11.17
CA CYS A 43 -24.44 -2.26 -11.20
C CYS A 43 -25.21 -3.15 -10.22
N LYS A 44 -25.42 -2.70 -8.98
CA LYS A 44 -26.23 -3.45 -7.99
C LYS A 44 -27.65 -3.73 -8.51
N LYS A 45 -28.29 -2.73 -9.10
CA LYS A 45 -29.64 -2.86 -9.66
C LYS A 45 -29.67 -3.81 -10.86
N GLN A 46 -28.69 -3.75 -11.76
CA GLN A 46 -28.60 -4.64 -12.91
C GLN A 46 -28.42 -6.10 -12.50
N LEU A 47 -27.49 -6.38 -11.57
CA LEU A 47 -27.30 -7.73 -11.04
C LEU A 47 -28.56 -8.25 -10.31
N SER A 48 -29.27 -7.37 -9.60
CA SER A 48 -30.55 -7.74 -8.97
C SER A 48 -31.64 -8.09 -10.00
N VAL A 49 -31.71 -7.36 -11.13
CA VAL A 49 -32.63 -7.67 -12.24
C VAL A 49 -32.28 -8.99 -12.91
N LEU A 50 -31.00 -9.36 -12.96
CA LEU A 50 -30.54 -10.66 -13.46
C LEU A 50 -30.80 -11.82 -12.47
N GLY A 51 -31.44 -11.56 -11.32
CA GLY A 51 -31.84 -12.58 -10.35
C GLY A 51 -30.85 -12.82 -9.21
N TYR A 52 -29.76 -12.05 -9.14
CA TYR A 52 -28.78 -12.18 -8.05
C TYR A 52 -29.23 -11.44 -6.79
N LYS A 53 -29.18 -12.11 -5.64
CA LYS A 53 -29.50 -11.55 -4.32
C LYS A 53 -28.24 -11.12 -3.58
N ASN A 54 -28.40 -10.31 -2.53
CA ASN A 54 -27.32 -9.85 -1.65
C ASN A 54 -26.13 -9.23 -2.41
N VAL A 55 -26.43 -8.37 -3.40
CA VAL A 55 -25.39 -7.78 -4.24
C VAL A 55 -24.60 -6.73 -3.47
N GLU A 56 -23.31 -6.97 -3.31
CA GLU A 56 -22.39 -6.09 -2.59
C GLU A 56 -21.15 -5.75 -3.42
N LEU A 57 -20.54 -4.60 -3.13
CA LEU A 57 -19.25 -4.24 -3.72
C LEU A 57 -18.16 -4.93 -2.88
N ILE A 58 -17.39 -5.83 -3.49
CA ILE A 58 -16.27 -6.52 -2.85
C ILE A 58 -14.99 -5.68 -2.98
N GLY A 59 -14.81 -5.01 -4.12
CA GLY A 59 -13.62 -4.22 -4.37
C GLY A 59 -13.79 -3.25 -5.54
N SER A 60 -12.98 -2.20 -5.54
CA SER A 60 -12.90 -1.24 -6.64
C SER A 60 -11.45 -0.91 -6.91
N GLY A 61 -11.07 -0.94 -8.18
CA GLY A 61 -9.71 -0.63 -8.63
C GLY A 61 -9.68 0.30 -9.83
N ALA A 62 -8.47 0.58 -10.29
CA ALA A 62 -8.19 1.38 -11.48
C ALA A 62 -8.93 0.86 -12.72
N PHE A 63 -8.91 -0.45 -12.91
CA PHE A 63 -9.37 -1.10 -14.15
C PHE A 63 -10.84 -1.54 -14.12
N GLY A 64 -11.45 -1.56 -12.94
CA GLY A 64 -12.79 -2.13 -12.81
C GLY A 64 -13.38 -2.12 -11.41
N PHE A 65 -14.53 -2.78 -11.30
CA PHE A 65 -15.27 -2.96 -10.05
C PHE A 65 -15.59 -4.44 -9.89
N VAL A 66 -15.56 -4.92 -8.65
CA VAL A 66 -15.79 -6.31 -8.29
C VAL A 66 -17.00 -6.37 -7.37
N PHE A 67 -18.04 -7.08 -7.78
CA PHE A 67 -19.26 -7.27 -7.01
C PHE A 67 -19.43 -8.74 -6.62
N GLY A 68 -20.01 -8.98 -5.45
CA GLY A 68 -20.48 -10.29 -5.02
C GLY A 68 -21.98 -10.39 -5.16
N GLY A 69 -22.50 -11.58 -5.41
CA GLY A 69 -23.94 -11.85 -5.40
C GLY A 69 -24.24 -13.35 -5.19
N VAL A 70 -25.49 -13.66 -4.87
CA VAL A 70 -25.97 -15.04 -4.70
C VAL A 70 -26.93 -15.36 -5.84
N SER A 71 -26.67 -16.44 -6.57
CA SER A 71 -27.53 -16.90 -7.67
C SER A 71 -28.85 -17.49 -7.15
N VAL A 72 -29.78 -17.79 -8.06
CA VAL A 72 -31.05 -18.46 -7.73
C VAL A 72 -30.82 -19.85 -7.11
N ASP A 73 -29.73 -20.52 -7.48
CA ASP A 73 -29.33 -21.83 -6.95
C ASP A 73 -28.50 -21.73 -5.65
N GLU A 74 -28.56 -20.59 -4.97
CA GLU A 74 -27.84 -20.29 -3.72
C GLU A 74 -26.30 -20.40 -3.84
N GLN A 75 -25.76 -20.26 -5.06
CA GLN A 75 -24.32 -20.23 -5.30
C GLN A 75 -23.77 -18.80 -5.17
N GLN A 76 -22.59 -18.66 -4.54
CA GLN A 76 -21.95 -17.35 -4.41
C GLN A 76 -21.04 -17.04 -5.59
N TRP A 77 -21.30 -15.91 -6.23
CA TRP A 77 -20.65 -15.49 -7.48
C TRP A 77 -19.94 -14.14 -7.29
N VAL A 78 -18.90 -13.93 -8.10
CA VAL A 78 -18.17 -12.68 -8.21
C VAL A 78 -18.21 -12.18 -9.65
N PHE A 79 -18.46 -10.89 -9.81
CA PHE A 79 -18.58 -10.19 -11.08
C PHE A 79 -17.52 -9.09 -11.17
N LYS A 80 -16.54 -9.25 -12.07
CA LYS A 80 -15.54 -8.22 -12.37
C LYS A 80 -15.94 -7.48 -13.63
N PHE A 81 -16.14 -6.17 -13.52
CA PHE A 81 -16.57 -5.29 -14.60
C PHE A 81 -15.42 -4.39 -15.04
N SER A 82 -15.18 -4.30 -16.35
CA SER A 82 -14.27 -3.26 -16.87
C SER A 82 -14.95 -1.89 -16.87
N ARG A 83 -14.17 -0.82 -16.65
CA ARG A 83 -14.70 0.54 -16.78
C ARG A 83 -14.92 0.90 -18.25
N ILE A 84 -16.13 1.32 -18.61
CA ILE A 84 -16.48 1.63 -20.00
C ILE A 84 -15.65 2.79 -20.59
N THR A 85 -15.14 3.69 -19.74
CA THR A 85 -14.36 4.87 -20.12
C THR A 85 -12.90 4.55 -20.50
N LEU A 86 -12.42 3.33 -20.26
CA LEU A 86 -11.04 2.95 -20.57
C LEU A 86 -10.82 2.76 -22.07
N ALA A 87 -9.57 2.81 -22.53
CA ALA A 87 -9.22 2.47 -23.91
C ALA A 87 -9.57 1.00 -24.22
N GLN A 88 -9.83 0.67 -25.49
CA GLN A 88 -10.22 -0.68 -25.90
C GLN A 88 -9.16 -1.72 -25.48
N SER A 89 -7.88 -1.45 -25.74
CA SER A 89 -6.76 -2.30 -25.35
C SER A 89 -6.69 -2.60 -23.85
N VAL A 90 -7.20 -1.70 -22.99
CA VAL A 90 -7.25 -1.92 -21.54
C VAL A 90 -8.50 -2.73 -21.16
N ARG A 91 -9.61 -2.57 -21.88
CA ARG A 91 -10.83 -3.37 -21.65
C ARG A 91 -10.62 -4.83 -22.06
N ASP A 92 -9.85 -5.06 -23.12
CA ASP A 92 -9.54 -6.41 -23.62
C ASP A 92 -8.70 -7.22 -22.61
N ARG A 93 -7.97 -6.55 -21.71
CA ARG A 93 -7.24 -7.22 -20.61
C ARG A 93 -8.14 -8.07 -19.70
N LEU A 94 -9.40 -7.68 -19.52
CA LEU A 94 -10.35 -8.47 -18.74
C LEU A 94 -10.79 -9.74 -19.47
N GLU A 95 -10.83 -9.71 -20.80
CA GLU A 95 -11.07 -10.90 -21.62
C GLU A 95 -9.86 -11.84 -21.56
N ASP A 96 -8.63 -11.30 -21.62
CA ASP A 96 -7.42 -12.09 -21.42
C ASP A 96 -7.38 -12.74 -20.03
N GLU A 97 -7.73 -12.00 -18.98
CA GLU A 97 -7.85 -12.52 -17.61
C GLU A 97 -8.86 -13.67 -17.53
N ALA A 98 -10.03 -13.48 -18.14
CA ALA A 98 -11.07 -14.50 -18.20
C ALA A 98 -10.58 -15.75 -18.94
N TYR A 99 -9.88 -15.56 -20.06
CA TYR A 99 -9.26 -16.63 -20.81
C TYR A 99 -8.26 -17.40 -19.94
N MET A 100 -7.28 -16.73 -19.32
CA MET A 100 -6.28 -17.39 -18.48
C MET A 100 -6.91 -18.14 -17.31
N LEU A 101 -7.89 -17.54 -16.61
CA LEU A 101 -8.62 -18.20 -15.52
C LEU A 101 -9.36 -19.46 -15.99
N SER A 102 -9.91 -19.44 -17.21
CA SER A 102 -10.63 -20.60 -17.77
C SER A 102 -9.73 -21.82 -18.05
N GLN A 103 -8.41 -21.63 -18.10
CA GLN A 103 -7.44 -22.71 -18.35
C GLN A 103 -7.04 -23.46 -17.09
N ILE A 104 -7.53 -23.05 -15.92
CA ILE A 104 -7.05 -23.52 -14.63
C ILE A 104 -8.14 -24.32 -13.93
N ASP A 105 -7.83 -25.58 -13.63
CA ASP A 105 -8.67 -26.45 -12.82
C ASP A 105 -7.93 -26.82 -11.53
N ASN A 106 -7.98 -25.91 -10.55
CA ASN A 106 -7.32 -26.05 -9.26
C ASN A 106 -8.26 -25.62 -8.13
N ALA A 107 -8.34 -26.43 -7.06
CA ALA A 107 -9.21 -26.17 -5.92
C ALA A 107 -8.89 -24.86 -5.16
N MET A 108 -7.65 -24.37 -5.27
CA MET A 108 -7.19 -23.11 -4.69
C MET A 108 -7.38 -21.92 -5.64
N VAL A 109 -8.10 -22.08 -6.75
CA VAL A 109 -8.35 -21.02 -7.73
C VAL A 109 -9.86 -20.89 -7.95
N PRO A 110 -10.41 -19.65 -8.00
CA PRO A 110 -11.83 -19.47 -8.27
C PRO A 110 -12.23 -20.11 -9.61
N LYS A 111 -13.29 -20.92 -9.58
CA LYS A 111 -13.82 -21.53 -10.80
C LYS A 111 -14.31 -20.44 -11.76
N PHE A 112 -13.77 -20.43 -12.98
CA PHE A 112 -14.33 -19.66 -14.09
C PHE A 112 -15.77 -20.13 -14.39
N LEU A 113 -16.70 -19.18 -14.53
CA LEU A 113 -18.09 -19.50 -14.87
C LEU A 113 -18.42 -19.07 -16.29
N ALA A 114 -18.17 -17.79 -16.61
CA ALA A 114 -18.43 -17.23 -17.93
C ALA A 114 -17.75 -15.87 -18.12
N PHE A 115 -17.62 -15.46 -19.37
CA PHE A 115 -17.27 -14.09 -19.74
C PHE A 115 -18.28 -13.58 -20.76
N GLU A 116 -18.80 -12.38 -20.54
CA GLU A 116 -19.75 -11.74 -21.43
C GLU A 116 -19.32 -10.31 -21.81
N ARG A 117 -19.65 -9.93 -23.04
CA ARG A 117 -19.44 -8.57 -23.54
C ARG A 117 -20.78 -7.91 -23.83
N VAL A 118 -21.19 -7.01 -22.92
CA VAL A 118 -22.40 -6.21 -23.08
C VAL A 118 -22.02 -4.84 -23.63
N LYS A 119 -22.32 -4.60 -24.91
CA LYS A 119 -21.86 -3.42 -25.66
C LYS A 119 -20.33 -3.31 -25.64
N LYS A 120 -19.78 -2.31 -24.94
CA LYS A 120 -18.33 -2.08 -24.80
C LYS A 120 -17.78 -2.54 -23.45
N GLN A 121 -18.60 -3.14 -22.59
CA GLN A 121 -18.22 -3.54 -21.25
C GLN A 121 -18.03 -5.05 -21.19
N GLY A 122 -16.87 -5.48 -20.69
CA GLY A 122 -16.59 -6.88 -20.39
C GLY A 122 -17.00 -7.20 -18.96
N ILE A 123 -17.54 -8.41 -18.76
CA ILE A 123 -18.00 -8.92 -17.47
C ILE A 123 -17.45 -10.32 -17.30
N LEU A 124 -16.54 -10.49 -16.33
CA LEU A 124 -16.02 -11.80 -15.92
C LEU A 124 -16.82 -12.29 -14.72
N MET A 125 -17.37 -13.50 -14.83
CA MET A 125 -18.12 -14.21 -13.80
C MET A 125 -17.30 -15.40 -13.30
N MET A 126 -17.10 -15.47 -12.00
CA MET A 126 -16.35 -16.54 -11.34
C MET A 126 -16.99 -16.93 -10.00
N ALA A 127 -16.64 -18.10 -9.47
CA ALA A 127 -17.04 -18.50 -8.13
C ALA A 127 -16.47 -17.56 -7.06
N ARG A 128 -17.21 -17.31 -5.99
CA ARG A 128 -16.72 -16.48 -4.88
C ARG A 128 -15.70 -17.23 -4.03
N ALA A 129 -14.51 -16.64 -3.88
CA ALA A 129 -13.55 -17.04 -2.87
C ALA A 129 -14.12 -16.81 -1.47
N ARG A 130 -14.03 -17.83 -0.60
CA ARG A 130 -14.50 -17.75 0.79
C ARG A 130 -13.41 -17.17 1.68
N GLY A 131 -13.81 -16.37 2.65
CA GLY A 131 -12.89 -15.78 3.64
C GLY A 131 -12.46 -14.36 3.32
N GLU A 132 -11.28 -13.98 3.78
CA GLU A 132 -10.75 -12.61 3.70
C GLU A 132 -9.32 -12.60 3.13
N ASP A 133 -8.98 -11.57 2.35
CA ASP A 133 -7.63 -11.46 1.80
C ASP A 133 -6.55 -11.30 2.90
N LEU A 134 -5.38 -11.90 2.69
CA LEU A 134 -4.33 -11.95 3.70
C LEU A 134 -3.76 -10.56 4.06
N GLU A 135 -3.91 -9.55 3.19
CA GLU A 135 -3.56 -8.18 3.54
C GLU A 135 -4.45 -7.66 4.68
N LYS A 136 -5.77 -7.78 4.55
CA LYS A 136 -6.72 -7.41 5.63
C LYS A 136 -6.53 -8.25 6.88
N VAL A 137 -6.29 -9.56 6.74
CA VAL A 137 -6.02 -10.43 7.89
C VAL A 137 -4.75 -9.96 8.63
N SER A 138 -3.71 -9.58 7.89
CA SER A 138 -2.48 -9.03 8.45
C SER A 138 -2.67 -7.70 9.17
N LEU A 139 -3.54 -6.81 8.65
CA LEU A 139 -3.89 -5.57 9.35
C LEU A 139 -4.67 -5.82 10.65
N LYS A 140 -5.39 -6.93 10.77
CA LYS A 140 -6.09 -7.29 12.01
C LYS A 140 -5.21 -7.96 13.04
N ARG A 141 -4.26 -8.80 12.59
CA ARG A 141 -3.51 -9.72 13.46
C ARG A 141 -2.05 -9.32 13.71
N GLY A 142 -1.48 -8.50 12.84
CA GLY A 142 -0.05 -8.17 12.84
C GLY A 142 0.77 -9.21 12.07
N CYS A 143 1.96 -9.51 12.59
CA CYS A 143 2.81 -10.58 12.05
C CYS A 143 2.10 -11.94 12.15
N PHE A 144 2.21 -12.74 11.09
CA PHE A 144 1.71 -14.11 11.08
C PHE A 144 2.60 -15.03 11.92
N GLU A 145 2.00 -16.04 12.54
CA GLU A 145 2.77 -17.00 13.32
C GLU A 145 3.60 -17.92 12.39
N PRO A 146 4.80 -18.35 12.81
CA PRO A 146 5.69 -19.16 11.97
C PRO A 146 5.05 -20.42 11.38
N LYS A 147 4.14 -21.06 12.14
CA LYS A 147 3.41 -22.24 11.67
C LYS A 147 2.50 -21.92 10.48
N GLU A 148 1.76 -20.81 10.57
CA GLU A 148 0.82 -20.40 9.51
C GLU A 148 1.56 -20.02 8.24
N LEU A 149 2.71 -19.34 8.36
CA LEU A 149 3.56 -18.98 7.22
C LEU A 149 4.13 -20.21 6.51
N VAL A 150 4.58 -21.21 7.27
CA VAL A 150 5.10 -22.46 6.71
C VAL A 150 4.00 -23.28 6.02
N GLU A 151 2.80 -23.33 6.61
CA GLU A 151 1.62 -23.97 6.00
C GLU A 151 1.20 -23.26 4.72
N LEU A 152 1.11 -21.92 4.74
CA LEU A 152 0.81 -21.10 3.58
C LEU A 152 1.84 -21.30 2.47
N ALA A 153 3.13 -21.30 2.80
CA ALA A 153 4.21 -21.52 1.85
C ALA A 153 4.11 -22.90 1.18
N LEU A 154 3.71 -23.95 1.91
CA LEU A 154 3.47 -25.27 1.34
C LEU A 154 2.29 -25.26 0.35
N LEU A 155 1.18 -24.61 0.70
CA LEU A 155 0.01 -24.52 -0.16
C LEU A 155 0.31 -23.72 -1.45
N LEU A 156 0.99 -22.58 -1.31
CA LEU A 156 1.45 -21.78 -2.46
C LEU A 156 2.37 -22.58 -3.37
N ARG A 157 3.36 -23.29 -2.79
CA ARG A 157 4.26 -24.17 -3.53
C ARG A 157 3.51 -25.23 -4.34
N ASN A 158 2.42 -25.80 -3.81
CA ASN A 158 1.61 -26.79 -4.53
C ASN A 158 0.84 -26.17 -5.69
N VAL A 159 0.34 -24.93 -5.55
CA VAL A 159 -0.25 -24.19 -6.67
C VAL A 159 0.81 -23.90 -7.73
N LEU A 160 2.02 -23.47 -7.34
CA LEU A 160 3.11 -23.23 -8.29
C LEU A 160 3.50 -24.47 -9.08
N LEU A 161 3.47 -25.66 -8.47
CA LEU A 161 3.71 -26.91 -9.19
C LEU A 161 2.65 -27.19 -10.24
N ASP A 162 1.38 -26.97 -9.90
CA ASP A 162 0.27 -27.20 -10.82
C ASP A 162 0.35 -26.26 -12.02
N LEU A 163 0.59 -24.97 -11.78
CA LEU A 163 0.79 -23.97 -12.83
C LEU A 163 2.01 -24.29 -13.73
N ARG A 164 3.10 -24.80 -13.15
CA ARG A 164 4.27 -25.27 -13.91
C ARG A 164 3.99 -26.51 -14.74
N ALA A 165 3.16 -27.40 -14.23
CA ALA A 165 2.82 -28.65 -14.88
C ALA A 165 1.73 -28.49 -15.95
N HIS A 166 1.13 -27.29 -16.05
CA HIS A 166 0.09 -26.99 -17.03
C HIS A 166 0.55 -27.31 -18.46
N ARG A 167 -0.35 -27.96 -19.21
CA ARG A 167 -0.14 -28.45 -20.56
C ARG A 167 -1.36 -28.14 -21.40
N ASN A 168 -1.13 -27.84 -22.67
CA ASN A 168 -2.18 -27.78 -23.68
C ASN A 168 -2.08 -29.03 -24.57
N GLY A 169 -2.90 -30.03 -24.26
CA GLY A 169 -2.74 -31.38 -24.80
C GLY A 169 -1.40 -31.98 -24.38
N VAL A 170 -0.53 -32.26 -25.36
CA VAL A 170 0.80 -32.86 -25.09
C VAL A 170 1.88 -31.79 -24.86
N LEU A 171 1.64 -30.55 -25.31
CA LEU A 171 2.62 -29.48 -25.29
C LEU A 171 2.72 -28.85 -23.89
N PRO A 172 3.93 -28.68 -23.34
CA PRO A 172 4.11 -27.93 -22.10
C PRO A 172 3.73 -26.47 -22.33
N GLN A 173 2.85 -25.95 -21.46
CA GLN A 173 2.46 -24.55 -21.52
C GLN A 173 2.28 -23.99 -20.10
N PRO A 174 3.37 -23.88 -19.32
CA PRO A 174 3.31 -23.38 -17.94
C PRO A 174 2.61 -22.03 -17.86
N ILE A 175 1.85 -21.83 -16.79
CA ILE A 175 1.17 -20.57 -16.50
C ILE A 175 1.98 -19.83 -15.43
N VAL A 176 2.09 -18.51 -15.61
CA VAL A 176 2.64 -17.58 -14.63
C VAL A 176 1.49 -16.70 -14.16
N HIS A 177 1.23 -16.62 -12.86
CA HIS A 177 0.24 -15.71 -12.31
C HIS A 177 0.72 -14.25 -12.40
N GLY A 178 1.98 -14.00 -12.04
CA GLY A 178 2.67 -12.71 -12.20
C GLY A 178 2.25 -11.61 -11.22
N ASP A 179 1.44 -11.91 -10.19
CA ASP A 179 1.02 -10.94 -9.17
C ASP A 179 0.61 -11.63 -7.85
N ILE A 180 1.41 -12.60 -7.39
CA ILE A 180 1.17 -13.26 -6.10
C ILE A 180 1.55 -12.29 -4.97
N LYS A 181 0.55 -11.88 -4.19
CA LYS A 181 0.67 -10.95 -3.05
C LYS A 181 -0.44 -11.17 -2.03
N PRO A 182 -0.32 -10.68 -0.78
CA PRO A 182 -1.32 -10.91 0.26
C PRO A 182 -2.76 -10.53 -0.12
N SER A 183 -2.98 -9.43 -0.85
CA SER A 183 -4.34 -9.00 -1.26
C SER A 183 -4.96 -9.88 -2.35
N ASN A 184 -4.18 -10.73 -3.02
CA ASN A 184 -4.63 -11.69 -4.02
C ASN A 184 -4.80 -13.12 -3.45
N ILE A 185 -4.58 -13.32 -2.15
CA ILE A 185 -4.75 -14.61 -1.48
C ILE A 185 -5.88 -14.47 -0.46
N VAL A 186 -7.05 -15.03 -0.79
CA VAL A 186 -8.22 -15.02 0.10
C VAL A 186 -8.18 -16.24 0.99
N TRP A 187 -8.05 -16.05 2.29
CA TRP A 187 -7.89 -17.12 3.28
C TRP A 187 -9.22 -17.49 3.94
N ASP A 188 -9.58 -18.77 3.86
CA ASP A 188 -10.73 -19.34 4.55
C ASP A 188 -10.29 -20.05 5.83
N GLU A 189 -10.55 -19.40 6.95
CA GLU A 189 -10.16 -19.86 8.28
C GLU A 189 -10.85 -21.18 8.67
N ALA A 190 -12.05 -21.44 8.14
CA ALA A 190 -12.80 -22.67 8.43
C ALA A 190 -12.22 -23.88 7.71
N SER A 191 -11.81 -23.73 6.44
CA SER A 191 -11.24 -24.83 5.66
C SER A 191 -9.71 -24.92 5.76
N LYS A 192 -9.05 -23.92 6.35
CA LYS A 192 -7.58 -23.79 6.41
C LYS A 192 -6.96 -23.87 5.00
N SER A 193 -7.60 -23.18 4.07
CA SER A 193 -7.29 -23.16 2.65
C SER A 193 -7.34 -21.73 2.14
N PHE A 194 -6.82 -21.49 0.93
CA PHE A 194 -6.94 -20.19 0.28
C PHE A 194 -7.57 -20.27 -1.11
N SER A 195 -7.93 -19.11 -1.66
CA SER A 195 -8.19 -18.94 -3.09
C SER A 195 -7.28 -17.85 -3.65
N LEU A 196 -6.49 -18.18 -4.68
CA LEU A 196 -5.64 -17.25 -5.43
C LEU A 196 -6.49 -16.55 -6.49
N VAL A 197 -6.70 -15.25 -6.29
CA VAL A 197 -7.56 -14.40 -7.10
C VAL A 197 -6.75 -13.40 -7.91
N ASP A 198 -7.43 -12.68 -8.81
CA ASP A 198 -6.86 -11.63 -9.67
C ASP A 198 -5.80 -12.10 -10.68
N TRP A 199 -6.28 -12.70 -11.76
CA TRP A 199 -5.46 -13.28 -12.82
C TRP A 199 -5.11 -12.27 -13.92
N GLY A 200 -5.28 -10.96 -13.66
CA GLY A 200 -5.10 -9.90 -14.66
C GLY A 200 -3.69 -9.80 -15.24
N SER A 201 -2.68 -10.19 -14.45
CA SER A 201 -1.26 -10.21 -14.85
C SER A 201 -0.80 -11.57 -15.37
N SER A 202 -1.69 -12.56 -15.41
CA SER A 202 -1.30 -13.92 -15.78
C SER A 202 -1.03 -14.07 -17.27
N VAL A 203 -0.05 -14.91 -17.58
CA VAL A 203 0.40 -15.22 -18.95
C VAL A 203 0.93 -16.66 -19.02
N TYR A 204 1.03 -17.21 -20.22
CA TYR A 204 1.85 -18.40 -20.44
C TYR A 204 3.33 -18.04 -20.40
N ALA A 205 4.14 -18.87 -19.75
CA ALA A 205 5.58 -18.70 -19.67
C ALA A 205 6.22 -18.78 -21.07
N GLN A 206 7.15 -17.87 -21.36
CA GLN A 206 7.98 -17.90 -22.57
C GLN A 206 9.21 -18.77 -22.39
N VAL A 207 9.76 -18.82 -21.16
CA VAL A 207 10.91 -19.63 -20.80
C VAL A 207 10.62 -20.47 -19.57
N ASP A 208 11.31 -21.60 -19.44
CA ASP A 208 11.20 -22.48 -18.29
C ASP A 208 11.94 -21.93 -17.06
N THR A 209 12.08 -22.73 -16.01
CA THR A 209 12.79 -22.36 -14.78
C THR A 209 14.30 -22.24 -14.94
N ASN A 210 14.86 -22.74 -16.04
CA ASN A 210 16.28 -22.67 -16.40
C ASN A 210 16.58 -21.53 -17.40
N GLY A 211 15.54 -20.88 -17.91
CA GLY A 211 15.65 -19.85 -18.94
C GLY A 211 15.63 -20.40 -20.37
N GLU A 212 15.32 -21.68 -20.55
CA GLU A 212 15.21 -22.29 -21.88
C GLU A 212 13.83 -21.97 -22.49
N PRO A 213 13.76 -21.59 -23.79
CA PRO A 213 12.50 -21.31 -24.45
C PRO A 213 11.52 -22.48 -24.40
N ILE A 214 10.26 -22.19 -24.09
CA ILE A 214 9.18 -23.17 -24.10
C ILE A 214 8.62 -23.25 -25.53
N ALA A 215 8.77 -24.39 -26.18
CA ALA A 215 8.27 -24.62 -27.53
C ALA A 215 6.73 -24.75 -27.52
N SER A 216 6.02 -23.62 -27.62
CA SER A 216 4.55 -23.58 -27.76
C SER A 216 4.09 -23.94 -29.17
N ASN A 217 4.84 -23.55 -30.22
CA ASN A 217 4.59 -23.92 -31.62
C ASN A 217 5.86 -23.72 -32.49
N ILE A 218 6.09 -24.60 -33.47
CA ILE A 218 7.23 -24.52 -34.42
C ILE A 218 7.19 -23.21 -35.24
N MET A 219 6.00 -22.63 -35.47
CA MET A 219 5.85 -21.33 -36.14
C MET A 219 6.25 -20.14 -35.26
N ASP A 220 6.05 -20.20 -33.94
CA ASP A 220 6.42 -19.10 -33.03
C ASP A 220 7.94 -18.90 -33.04
N LEU A 221 8.70 -20.00 -32.99
CA LEU A 221 10.17 -20.00 -33.07
C LEU A 221 10.75 -19.35 -34.34
N MET A 222 9.96 -19.24 -35.42
CA MET A 222 10.38 -18.63 -36.69
C MET A 222 9.86 -17.19 -36.87
N SER A 223 9.08 -16.67 -35.92
CA SER A 223 8.59 -15.29 -35.92
C SER A 223 9.55 -14.37 -35.14
N SER A 224 9.76 -13.15 -35.60
CA SER A 224 10.59 -12.13 -34.95
C SER A 224 10.02 -11.62 -33.61
N ASP A 225 8.81 -12.06 -33.23
CA ASP A 225 8.10 -11.64 -32.00
C ASP A 225 8.55 -12.41 -30.74
N VAL A 226 9.32 -13.49 -30.88
CA VAL A 226 9.92 -14.23 -29.74
C VAL A 226 10.87 -13.35 -28.91
N ALA A 227 11.39 -12.28 -29.50
CA ALA A 227 12.26 -11.32 -28.82
C ALA A 227 11.50 -10.34 -27.90
N SER A 228 10.18 -10.23 -28.02
CA SER A 228 9.38 -9.32 -27.18
C SER A 228 8.83 -10.05 -25.94
N THR A 229 8.91 -9.40 -24.78
CA THR A 229 8.35 -9.97 -23.54
C THR A 229 6.82 -9.94 -23.56
N ASN A 230 6.18 -11.03 -23.15
CA ASN A 230 4.74 -11.04 -22.87
C ASN A 230 4.45 -10.71 -21.39
N ALA A 231 5.47 -10.51 -20.56
CA ALA A 231 5.32 -10.30 -19.12
C ALA A 231 4.45 -9.06 -18.85
N ARG A 232 3.48 -9.22 -17.95
CA ARG A 232 2.64 -8.12 -17.47
C ARG A 232 3.22 -7.60 -16.17
N MET A 233 3.11 -6.29 -15.94
CA MET A 233 3.55 -5.66 -14.70
C MET A 233 2.55 -5.99 -13.58
N GLY A 234 2.99 -6.77 -12.59
CA GLY A 234 2.27 -6.95 -11.33
C GLY A 234 2.53 -5.79 -10.36
N ASP A 235 2.22 -5.99 -9.09
CA ASP A 235 2.47 -5.01 -8.05
C ASP A 235 3.97 -4.88 -7.76
N VAL A 236 4.53 -3.71 -8.07
CA VAL A 236 5.96 -3.40 -7.94
C VAL A 236 6.52 -3.66 -6.54
N TYR A 237 5.67 -3.69 -5.51
CA TYR A 237 6.05 -4.01 -4.13
C TYR A 237 6.30 -5.50 -3.86
N PHE A 238 5.90 -6.40 -4.76
CA PHE A 238 5.94 -7.85 -4.58
C PHE A 238 6.61 -8.60 -5.74
N ILE A 239 6.58 -8.06 -6.95
CA ILE A 239 7.21 -8.71 -8.10
C ILE A 239 8.75 -8.63 -8.03
N GLY A 240 9.41 -9.64 -8.58
CA GLY A 240 10.88 -9.74 -8.62
C GLY A 240 11.53 -8.85 -9.69
N ASP A 241 12.85 -8.66 -9.57
CA ASP A 241 13.63 -7.76 -10.42
C ASP A 241 13.54 -8.09 -11.93
N GLU A 242 13.49 -9.38 -12.29
CA GLU A 242 13.38 -9.80 -13.70
C GLU A 242 12.06 -9.37 -14.33
N GLN A 243 10.94 -9.52 -13.62
CA GLN A 243 9.62 -9.07 -14.09
C GLN A 243 9.56 -7.54 -14.17
N MET A 244 10.12 -6.83 -13.19
CA MET A 244 10.22 -5.38 -13.21
C MET A 244 11.03 -4.86 -14.40
N SER A 245 12.12 -5.57 -14.77
CA SER A 245 12.95 -5.22 -15.92
C SER A 245 12.35 -5.59 -17.28
N GLY A 246 11.18 -6.22 -17.31
CA GLY A 246 10.55 -6.68 -18.55
C GLY A 246 11.25 -7.89 -19.18
N ALA A 247 11.83 -8.78 -18.37
CA ALA A 247 12.35 -10.04 -18.87
C ALA A 247 11.22 -10.93 -19.43
N GLN A 248 11.57 -11.95 -20.21
CA GLN A 248 10.62 -12.95 -20.68
C GLN A 248 9.94 -13.64 -19.50
N SER A 249 8.65 -13.94 -19.62
CA SER A 249 7.90 -14.56 -18.52
C SER A 249 8.43 -15.96 -18.20
N SER A 250 8.60 -16.22 -16.90
CA SER A 250 9.11 -17.47 -16.36
C SER A 250 8.34 -17.84 -15.09
N PRO A 251 8.16 -19.14 -14.77
CA PRO A 251 7.62 -19.57 -13.48
C PRO A 251 8.40 -19.06 -12.26
N ARG A 252 9.64 -18.58 -12.45
CA ARG A 252 10.45 -17.92 -11.41
C ARG A 252 9.81 -16.62 -10.89
N PHE A 253 8.97 -15.95 -11.68
CA PHE A 253 8.29 -14.73 -11.23
C PHE A 253 7.36 -15.01 -10.05
N ASP A 254 6.64 -16.13 -10.10
CA ASP A 254 5.73 -16.52 -9.03
C ASP A 254 6.48 -17.00 -7.78
N GLU A 255 7.68 -17.59 -7.92
CA GLU A 255 8.55 -17.90 -6.78
C GLU A 255 8.91 -16.63 -5.99
N GLN A 256 9.24 -15.55 -6.71
CA GLN A 256 9.53 -14.25 -6.11
C GLN A 256 8.30 -13.64 -5.42
N GLY A 257 7.13 -13.75 -6.06
CA GLY A 257 5.86 -13.31 -5.45
C GLY A 257 5.53 -14.06 -4.16
N VAL A 258 5.79 -15.37 -4.12
CA VAL A 258 5.63 -16.18 -2.90
C VAL A 258 6.59 -15.74 -1.80
N ALA A 259 7.89 -15.60 -2.09
CA ALA A 259 8.87 -15.16 -1.08
C ALA A 259 8.51 -13.76 -0.53
N SER A 260 8.13 -12.84 -1.41
CA SER A 260 7.69 -11.49 -1.08
C SER A 260 6.43 -11.48 -0.20
N THR A 261 5.46 -12.34 -0.52
CA THR A 261 4.22 -12.51 0.26
C THR A 261 4.53 -13.00 1.67
N ILE A 262 5.32 -14.07 1.79
CA ILE A 262 5.68 -14.65 3.08
C ILE A 262 6.45 -13.64 3.92
N TYR A 263 7.42 -12.96 3.33
CA TYR A 263 8.20 -11.94 4.02
C TYR A 263 7.35 -10.78 4.52
N ALA A 264 6.44 -10.23 3.69
CA ALA A 264 5.58 -9.12 4.08
C ALA A 264 4.66 -9.50 5.26
N LEU A 265 4.10 -10.71 5.24
CA LEU A 265 3.25 -11.22 6.34
C LEU A 265 4.04 -11.51 7.62
N ALA A 266 5.30 -11.95 7.50
CA ALA A 266 6.18 -12.21 8.63
C ALA A 266 6.70 -10.94 9.31
N SER A 267 6.85 -9.86 8.54
CA SER A 267 7.45 -8.59 9.00
C SER A 267 6.44 -7.47 9.25
N ALA A 268 5.14 -7.75 9.13
CA ALA A 268 4.06 -6.75 9.18
C ALA A 268 4.29 -5.57 8.21
N GLN A 269 4.81 -5.85 7.02
CA GLN A 269 5.02 -4.89 5.94
C GLN A 269 4.00 -5.07 4.82
N SER A 270 3.96 -4.12 3.88
CA SER A 270 3.14 -4.19 2.67
C SER A 270 3.98 -4.30 1.39
N CYS A 271 5.22 -4.77 1.51
CA CYS A 271 6.15 -4.98 0.41
C CYS A 271 7.26 -5.97 0.77
N ARG A 272 8.01 -6.40 -0.24
CA ARG A 272 9.22 -7.22 -0.07
C ARG A 272 10.48 -6.44 0.30
N PHE A 273 10.47 -5.13 0.06
CA PHE A 273 11.63 -4.27 0.27
C PHE A 273 12.00 -4.20 1.75
N GLY A 274 13.22 -3.75 2.04
CA GLY A 274 13.73 -3.59 3.40
C GLY A 274 14.26 -4.87 4.01
N GLU A 275 14.34 -5.95 3.23
CA GLU A 275 14.90 -7.25 3.62
C GLU A 275 16.38 -7.17 4.02
N GLN A 276 17.09 -6.15 3.53
CA GLN A 276 18.47 -5.86 3.96
C GLN A 276 18.53 -5.34 5.39
N VAL A 277 17.50 -4.60 5.82
CA VAL A 277 17.41 -4.05 7.18
C VAL A 277 16.74 -5.03 8.12
N ILE A 278 15.64 -5.64 7.71
CA ILE A 278 14.88 -6.61 8.51
C ILE A 278 14.88 -7.95 7.78
N PRO A 279 16.00 -8.69 7.73
CA PRO A 279 16.05 -9.95 7.00
C PRO A 279 15.13 -11.01 7.66
N ALA A 280 14.72 -12.01 6.90
CA ALA A 280 13.84 -13.08 7.36
C ALA A 280 14.43 -13.84 8.56
N LYS A 281 15.76 -13.94 8.65
CA LYS A 281 16.48 -14.45 9.84
C LYS A 281 16.26 -13.66 11.14
N SER A 282 15.68 -12.46 11.07
CA SER A 282 15.37 -11.59 12.22
C SER A 282 13.88 -11.62 12.62
N LEU A 283 13.05 -12.40 11.91
CA LEU A 283 11.58 -12.41 12.05
C LEU A 283 11.02 -13.52 12.95
N GLY A 284 11.86 -14.23 13.72
CA GLY A 284 11.40 -15.34 14.56
C GLY A 284 11.02 -16.60 13.78
N LEU A 285 11.45 -16.71 12.52
CA LEU A 285 11.18 -17.86 11.64
C LEU A 285 12.15 -19.03 11.92
N PRO A 286 11.77 -20.28 11.59
CA PRO A 286 12.69 -21.41 11.65
C PRO A 286 13.91 -21.16 10.76
N GLN A 287 15.11 -21.50 11.25
CA GLN A 287 16.37 -21.14 10.58
C GLN A 287 16.43 -21.58 9.10
N GLU A 288 16.03 -22.82 8.78
CA GLU A 288 16.00 -23.34 7.40
C GLU A 288 15.02 -22.54 6.53
N PHE A 289 13.83 -22.22 7.05
CA PHE A 289 12.81 -21.47 6.34
C PHE A 289 13.22 -20.01 6.10
N ALA A 290 13.77 -19.35 7.14
CA ALA A 290 14.28 -17.99 7.05
C ALA A 290 15.37 -17.85 5.99
N ALA A 291 16.34 -18.76 5.99
CA ALA A 291 17.44 -18.75 5.02
C ALA A 291 16.95 -18.94 3.57
N VAL A 292 15.92 -19.77 3.36
CA VAL A 292 15.31 -19.95 2.03
C VAL A 292 14.63 -18.66 1.57
N ILE A 293 13.86 -17.99 2.43
CA ILE A 293 13.19 -16.72 2.07
C ILE A 293 14.22 -15.61 1.79
N ASP A 294 15.24 -15.46 2.64
CA ASP A 294 16.32 -14.48 2.42
C ASP A 294 17.02 -14.73 1.07
N ALA A 295 17.37 -15.99 0.78
CA ALA A 295 18.03 -16.33 -0.48
C ALA A 295 17.12 -16.18 -1.71
N MET A 296 15.82 -16.45 -1.58
CA MET A 296 14.84 -16.19 -2.65
C MET A 296 14.67 -14.68 -2.91
N LEU A 297 14.84 -13.81 -1.92
CA LEU A 297 14.77 -12.35 -2.08
C LEU A 297 16.12 -11.71 -2.47
N SER A 298 17.20 -12.49 -2.54
CA SER A 298 18.56 -12.00 -2.85
C SER A 298 18.60 -11.21 -4.15
N LYS A 299 19.43 -10.16 -4.24
CA LYS A 299 19.69 -9.47 -5.52
C LYS A 299 20.49 -10.32 -6.51
N ASN A 300 21.16 -11.38 -6.04
CA ASN A 300 21.90 -12.30 -6.90
C ASN A 300 20.95 -13.34 -7.53
N LYS A 301 20.80 -13.28 -8.86
CA LYS A 301 19.93 -14.21 -9.60
C LYS A 301 20.26 -15.69 -9.36
N GLN A 302 21.54 -16.07 -9.36
CA GLN A 302 21.92 -17.48 -9.19
C GLN A 302 21.57 -18.00 -7.79
N GLU A 303 21.70 -17.15 -6.77
CA GLU A 303 21.28 -17.47 -5.41
C GLU A 303 19.76 -17.63 -5.33
N ARG A 304 19.00 -16.69 -5.90
CA ARG A 304 17.54 -16.77 -5.97
C ARG A 304 17.05 -18.05 -6.66
N ASP A 305 17.61 -18.37 -7.82
CA ASP A 305 17.19 -19.54 -8.59
C ASP A 305 17.45 -20.84 -7.80
N ARG A 306 18.62 -20.98 -7.17
CA ARG A 306 18.95 -22.13 -6.31
C ARG A 306 18.03 -22.21 -5.09
N ALA A 307 17.70 -21.07 -4.48
CA ALA A 307 16.79 -21.02 -3.34
C ALA A 307 15.36 -21.37 -3.75
N GLY A 308 14.91 -20.94 -4.93
CA GLY A 308 13.64 -21.33 -5.53
C GLY A 308 13.55 -22.84 -5.78
N ASP A 309 14.59 -23.44 -6.35
CA ASP A 309 14.67 -24.90 -6.50
C ASP A 309 14.62 -25.63 -5.16
N TYR A 310 15.39 -25.13 -4.18
CA TYR A 310 15.41 -25.66 -2.84
C TYR A 310 14.03 -25.60 -2.19
N PHE A 311 13.35 -24.45 -2.28
CA PHE A 311 11.99 -24.23 -1.79
C PHE A 311 11.00 -25.23 -2.40
N MET A 312 11.00 -25.35 -3.73
CA MET A 312 10.11 -26.25 -4.44
C MET A 312 10.33 -27.72 -4.07
N GLN A 313 11.57 -28.12 -3.80
CA GLN A 313 11.90 -29.49 -3.41
C GLN A 313 11.65 -29.78 -1.92
N HIS A 314 12.00 -28.87 -1.02
CA HIS A 314 12.11 -29.15 0.41
C HIS A 314 10.96 -28.62 1.27
N MET A 315 10.07 -27.75 0.77
CA MET A 315 8.94 -27.25 1.56
C MET A 315 8.07 -28.34 2.21
N PRO A 316 7.75 -29.47 1.55
CA PRO A 316 7.01 -30.56 2.21
C PRO A 316 7.71 -31.16 3.45
N LYS A 317 9.04 -31.07 3.52
CA LYS A 317 9.82 -31.48 4.70
C LYS A 317 9.81 -30.37 5.75
N ILE A 318 10.06 -29.12 5.36
CA ILE A 318 10.05 -27.94 6.26
C ILE A 318 8.69 -27.86 6.98
N ALA A 319 7.59 -28.10 6.26
CA ALA A 319 6.24 -28.08 6.80
C ALA A 319 5.93 -29.15 7.87
N LYS A 320 6.78 -30.16 8.03
CA LYS A 320 6.66 -31.15 9.11
C LYS A 320 7.32 -30.71 10.42
N SER A 321 7.90 -29.51 10.46
CA SER A 321 8.51 -28.95 11.65
C SER A 321 7.50 -28.79 12.79
N TYR A 322 7.90 -29.11 14.02
CA TYR A 322 7.07 -28.90 15.20
C TYR A 322 7.10 -27.41 15.61
N LEU A 323 6.05 -26.68 15.24
CA LEU A 323 5.91 -25.23 15.46
C LEU A 323 4.66 -24.93 16.31
N PRO A 324 4.66 -25.21 17.62
CA PRO A 324 3.55 -24.82 18.49
C PRO A 324 3.43 -23.30 18.59
N VAL A 325 2.26 -22.81 18.95
CA VAL A 325 2.09 -21.40 19.33
C VAL A 325 2.91 -21.15 20.60
N LEU A 326 3.80 -20.15 20.55
CA LEU A 326 4.67 -19.83 21.66
C LEU A 326 4.02 -18.77 22.57
N ARG A 327 4.13 -18.95 23.89
CA ARG A 327 3.73 -17.95 24.89
C ARG A 327 4.87 -16.94 25.09
N LEU A 328 5.15 -16.18 24.05
CA LEU A 328 6.13 -15.09 24.12
C LEU A 328 5.51 -13.86 24.80
N LYS A 329 6.36 -13.04 25.42
CA LYS A 329 5.93 -11.73 25.89
C LYS A 329 5.48 -10.90 24.69
N SER A 330 4.33 -10.24 24.81
CA SER A 330 3.86 -9.33 23.77
C SER A 330 4.93 -8.28 23.46
N PRO A 331 5.19 -8.00 22.18
CA PRO A 331 6.16 -6.98 21.79
C PRO A 331 5.74 -5.64 22.39
N LYS A 332 6.74 -4.86 22.82
CA LYS A 332 6.54 -3.47 23.22
C LYS A 332 6.64 -2.59 21.97
N SER A 333 5.84 -1.54 21.91
CA SER A 333 5.99 -0.53 20.86
C SER A 333 7.29 0.26 21.03
N ASN A 334 8.03 0.44 19.95
CA ASN A 334 9.27 1.23 19.90
C ASN A 334 8.99 2.72 20.17
N ILE A 335 7.86 3.21 19.67
CA ILE A 335 7.37 4.59 19.91
C ILE A 335 5.99 4.56 20.56
N PRO A 336 5.65 5.51 21.44
CA PRO A 336 4.37 5.53 22.12
C PRO A 336 3.22 5.91 21.18
N PHE A 337 2.07 5.28 21.39
CA PHE A 337 0.79 5.72 20.85
C PHE A 337 -0.29 5.50 21.92
N TRP A 338 -1.40 6.23 21.80
CA TRP A 338 -2.54 6.08 22.69
C TRP A 338 -3.65 5.27 22.01
N ILE A 339 -4.49 4.67 22.83
CA ILE A 339 -5.66 3.93 22.39
C ILE A 339 -6.88 4.66 22.90
N THR A 340 -7.89 4.79 22.05
CA THR A 340 -9.21 5.30 22.42
C THR A 340 -10.22 4.48 21.63
N ASN A 341 -11.28 3.99 22.24
CA ASN A 341 -12.31 3.26 21.51
C ASN A 341 -13.40 4.23 21.10
N THR A 342 -13.74 4.28 19.81
CA THR A 342 -14.82 5.10 19.27
C THR A 342 -15.71 4.26 18.37
N ASP A 343 -17.03 4.44 18.45
CA ASP A 343 -17.99 3.70 17.61
C ASP A 343 -17.80 4.00 16.11
N ASP A 344 -17.34 5.22 15.78
CA ASP A 344 -17.16 5.66 14.40
C ASP A 344 -15.67 5.80 14.03
N LEU A 345 -15.10 4.73 13.46
CA LEU A 345 -13.68 4.64 13.14
C LEU A 345 -13.26 5.64 12.03
N PRO A 346 -12.14 6.37 12.19
CA PRO A 346 -11.64 7.30 11.18
C PRO A 346 -11.30 6.61 9.86
N ASP A 347 -11.57 7.30 8.75
CA ASP A 347 -11.06 6.94 7.42
C ASP A 347 -9.70 7.58 7.24
N THR A 348 -8.67 6.94 7.80
CA THR A 348 -7.33 7.50 7.91
C THR A 348 -6.69 7.69 6.55
N VAL A 349 -6.13 8.88 6.34
CA VAL A 349 -5.27 9.19 5.19
C VAL A 349 -3.98 9.84 5.68
N VAL A 350 -2.92 9.70 4.88
CA VAL A 350 -1.59 10.20 5.23
C VAL A 350 -1.17 11.35 4.32
N TYR A 351 -0.65 12.40 4.93
CA TYR A 351 0.13 13.44 4.27
C TYR A 351 1.56 13.37 4.78
N SER A 352 2.55 13.53 3.91
CA SER A 352 3.96 13.37 4.29
C SER A 352 4.89 14.15 3.37
N SER A 353 6.09 14.50 3.87
CA SER A 353 7.19 15.10 3.11
C SER A 353 7.90 14.08 2.19
N ARG A 354 7.12 13.22 1.51
CA ARG A 354 7.61 12.08 0.73
C ARG A 354 8.35 12.49 -0.53
N LYS A 355 7.98 13.62 -1.14
CA LYS A 355 8.57 14.04 -2.42
C LYS A 355 10.00 14.49 -2.18
N GLU A 356 10.20 15.36 -1.19
CA GLU A 356 11.54 15.78 -0.77
C GLU A 356 12.39 14.61 -0.29
N PHE A 357 11.81 13.69 0.49
CA PHE A 357 12.50 12.50 0.96
C PHE A 357 13.00 11.62 -0.19
N LEU A 358 12.19 11.42 -1.24
CA LEU A 358 12.59 10.67 -2.43
C LEU A 358 13.64 11.40 -3.26
N ARG A 359 13.51 12.71 -3.45
CA ARG A 359 14.48 13.52 -4.21
C ARG A 359 15.87 13.46 -3.59
N ARG A 360 15.97 13.46 -2.26
CA ARG A 360 17.25 13.30 -1.55
C ARG A 360 17.84 11.89 -1.66
N ALA A 361 16.96 10.89 -1.70
CA ALA A 361 17.36 9.49 -1.83
C ALA A 361 17.74 9.09 -3.28
N ASP A 362 17.38 9.91 -4.27
CA ASP A 362 17.69 9.65 -5.67
C ASP A 362 19.15 9.99 -6.00
N HIS A 363 19.99 8.95 -5.97
CA HIS A 363 21.42 9.06 -6.29
C HIS A 363 21.68 9.56 -7.72
N ASN A 364 20.77 9.32 -8.66
CA ASN A 364 20.93 9.68 -10.06
C ASN A 364 20.36 11.07 -10.41
N HIS A 365 19.77 11.78 -9.43
CA HIS A 365 19.15 13.10 -9.60
C HIS A 365 18.13 13.17 -10.75
N GLN A 366 17.52 12.05 -11.13
CA GLN A 366 16.50 11.99 -12.18
C GLN A 366 15.18 12.65 -11.73
N LEU A 367 14.86 12.58 -10.44
CA LEU A 367 13.67 13.16 -9.82
C LEU A 367 13.76 14.68 -9.66
N HIS A 368 14.92 15.29 -9.91
CA HIS A 368 15.14 16.73 -9.76
C HIS A 368 14.41 17.55 -10.85
N ASP A 369 14.30 17.01 -12.07
CA ASP A 369 13.63 17.65 -13.21
C ASP A 369 12.14 17.27 -13.32
N ILE A 370 11.65 16.38 -12.45
CA ILE A 370 10.27 15.89 -12.47
C ILE A 370 9.37 16.79 -11.62
N ASN A 371 8.33 17.33 -12.26
CA ASN A 371 7.28 18.09 -11.60
C ASN A 371 6.50 17.19 -10.61
N ASP A 372 6.22 17.73 -9.42
CA ASP A 372 5.32 17.20 -8.39
C ASP A 372 4.08 16.46 -8.89
N ALA A 373 3.36 17.02 -9.86
CA ALA A 373 2.14 16.41 -10.40
C ALA A 373 2.41 15.13 -11.19
N GLN A 374 3.60 14.98 -11.77
CA GLN A 374 4.05 13.73 -12.37
C GLN A 374 4.51 12.76 -11.28
N LEU A 375 5.26 13.22 -10.27
CA LEU A 375 5.71 12.39 -9.15
C LEU A 375 4.54 11.77 -8.37
N ASP A 376 3.47 12.53 -8.12
CA ASP A 376 2.24 12.03 -7.49
C ASP A 376 1.46 11.07 -8.40
N ARG A 377 1.57 11.23 -9.72
CA ARG A 377 0.91 10.36 -10.70
C ARG A 377 1.69 9.09 -11.02
N TYR A 378 2.99 9.04 -10.84
CA TYR A 378 3.75 7.84 -11.19
C TYR A 378 4.68 7.41 -10.06
N TYR A 379 4.28 7.71 -8.81
CA TYR A 379 5.05 7.40 -7.60
C TYR A 379 5.60 5.97 -7.61
N LYS A 380 4.76 4.98 -7.96
CA LYS A 380 5.17 3.57 -8.08
C LYS A 380 6.22 3.31 -9.16
N GLU A 381 6.22 4.08 -10.23
CA GLU A 381 7.20 3.98 -11.33
C GLU A 381 8.52 4.65 -10.95
N PHE A 382 8.48 5.71 -10.14
CA PHE A 382 9.69 6.38 -9.61
C PHE A 382 10.38 5.61 -8.49
N LEU A 383 9.75 4.54 -7.98
CA LEU A 383 10.42 3.56 -7.11
C LEU A 383 11.47 2.73 -7.86
N PHE A 384 11.72 2.93 -9.16
CA PHE A 384 12.75 2.14 -9.86
C PHE A 384 14.17 2.53 -9.42
N ASP A 385 14.44 3.82 -9.21
CA ASP A 385 15.79 4.36 -8.98
C ASP A 385 16.09 4.78 -7.53
N THR A 386 15.11 4.69 -6.61
CA THR A 386 15.31 4.94 -5.18
C THR A 386 15.92 3.70 -4.48
N GLY A 387 16.59 3.88 -3.33
CA GLY A 387 17.04 2.77 -2.48
C GLY A 387 15.88 1.92 -1.94
N ASP A 388 16.07 0.60 -1.85
CA ASP A 388 15.00 -0.33 -1.43
C ASP A 388 14.56 -0.09 0.03
N THR A 389 15.45 0.36 0.90
CA THR A 389 15.13 0.70 2.29
C THR A 389 14.18 1.91 2.37
N GLU A 390 14.40 2.95 1.57
CA GLU A 390 13.54 4.12 1.50
C GLU A 390 12.14 3.77 0.97
N LYS A 391 12.06 2.87 -0.02
CA LYS A 391 10.77 2.35 -0.51
C LYS A 391 10.02 1.60 0.59
N ALA A 392 10.74 0.73 1.31
CA ALA A 392 10.16 -0.03 2.42
C ALA A 392 9.64 0.90 3.51
N PHE A 393 10.42 1.92 3.88
CA PHE A 393 10.02 2.92 4.85
C PHE A 393 8.73 3.65 4.42
N LEU A 394 8.65 4.17 3.19
CA LEU A 394 7.45 4.84 2.69
C LEU A 394 6.23 3.90 2.58
N ALA A 395 6.45 2.64 2.19
CA ALA A 395 5.40 1.62 2.17
C ALA A 395 4.90 1.32 3.59
N SER A 396 5.78 1.32 4.59
CA SER A 396 5.41 1.14 6.00
C SER A 396 4.56 2.30 6.53
N ILE A 397 4.90 3.55 6.17
CA ILE A 397 4.08 4.73 6.51
C ILE A 397 2.70 4.63 5.85
N SER A 398 2.64 4.20 4.59
CA SER A 398 1.38 3.98 3.88
C SER A 398 0.55 2.86 4.51
N ARG A 399 1.20 1.83 5.08
CA ARG A 399 0.54 0.78 5.84
C ARG A 399 -0.06 1.30 7.15
N LEU A 400 0.61 2.20 7.87
CA LEU A 400 0.06 2.84 9.07
C LEU A 400 -1.27 3.55 8.78
N ALA A 401 -1.42 4.14 7.58
CA ALA A 401 -2.66 4.79 7.15
C ALA A 401 -3.82 3.81 6.90
N LYS A 402 -3.58 2.50 6.88
CA LYS A 402 -4.65 1.49 6.76
C LYS A 402 -5.28 1.12 8.11
N TYR A 403 -4.74 1.63 9.22
CA TYR A 403 -5.33 1.52 10.55
C TYR A 403 -6.21 2.74 10.84
N PRO A 404 -7.23 2.62 11.70
CA PRO A 404 -8.02 3.75 12.18
C PRO A 404 -7.21 4.57 13.19
N VAL A 405 -6.16 5.22 12.72
CA VAL A 405 -5.19 5.97 13.53
C VAL A 405 -5.11 7.42 13.07
N VAL A 406 -5.00 8.36 14.01
CA VAL A 406 -4.80 9.78 13.71
C VAL A 406 -3.63 10.35 14.50
N GLY A 407 -3.08 11.46 14.00
CA GLY A 407 -2.02 12.23 14.64
C GLY A 407 -0.82 12.43 13.73
N GLY A 408 0.40 12.36 14.26
CA GLY A 408 1.60 12.64 13.47
C GLY A 408 2.86 11.95 13.96
N LEU A 409 3.81 11.83 13.02
CA LEU A 409 5.14 11.27 13.21
C LEU A 409 6.19 12.20 12.62
N SER A 410 7.34 12.24 13.26
CA SER A 410 8.53 12.93 12.77
C SER A 410 9.74 12.04 12.96
N PHE A 411 10.53 11.87 11.91
CA PHE A 411 11.77 11.11 11.89
C PHE A 411 12.91 12.07 11.52
N HIS A 412 13.87 12.23 12.41
CA HIS A 412 15.02 13.11 12.22
C HIS A 412 16.30 12.29 12.27
N TRP A 413 16.91 12.08 11.11
CA TRP A 413 18.22 11.44 10.97
C TRP A 413 19.31 12.49 11.18
N LYS A 414 19.97 12.40 12.33
CA LYS A 414 21.22 13.11 12.64
C LYS A 414 22.38 12.14 12.51
N GLU A 415 23.61 12.66 12.64
CA GLU A 415 24.89 11.96 12.39
C GLU A 415 24.83 10.44 12.50
N ASP A 416 24.73 9.89 13.72
CA ASP A 416 24.68 8.44 13.97
C ASP A 416 23.38 7.99 14.67
N SER A 417 22.37 8.87 14.72
CA SER A 417 21.18 8.65 15.54
C SER A 417 19.90 9.08 14.84
N LEU A 418 18.86 8.28 15.01
CA LEU A 418 17.50 8.55 14.59
C LEU A 418 16.68 9.02 15.79
N TYR A 419 16.10 10.22 15.68
CA TYR A 419 15.13 10.72 16.64
C TYR A 419 13.73 10.59 16.07
N VAL A 420 12.84 9.89 16.78
CA VAL A 420 11.45 9.69 16.37
C VAL A 420 10.52 10.35 17.38
N GLU A 421 9.70 11.28 16.90
CA GLU A 421 8.62 11.89 17.67
C GLU A 421 7.29 11.35 17.18
N SER A 422 6.38 11.09 18.12
CA SER A 422 5.10 10.49 17.81
C SER A 422 3.98 11.06 18.65
N SER A 423 2.87 11.31 17.98
CA SER A 423 1.59 11.53 18.60
C SER A 423 0.55 10.75 17.81
N LEU A 424 0.34 9.49 18.13
CA LEU A 424 -0.60 8.63 17.41
C LEU A 424 -1.72 8.18 18.33
N ILE A 425 -2.95 8.15 17.83
CA ILE A 425 -4.12 7.66 18.55
C ILE A 425 -4.79 6.60 17.69
N LEU A 426 -4.78 5.37 18.17
CA LEU A 426 -5.51 4.25 17.60
C LEU A 426 -6.94 4.28 18.11
N HIS A 427 -7.91 4.24 17.18
CA HIS A 427 -9.35 4.31 17.47
C HIS A 427 -10.02 2.94 17.68
N ASP A 428 -9.23 1.86 17.67
CA ASP A 428 -9.69 0.47 17.83
C ASP A 428 -8.65 -0.36 18.61
N GLU A 429 -8.93 -0.64 19.88
CA GLU A 429 -8.06 -1.44 20.74
C GLU A 429 -7.81 -2.87 20.23
N THR A 430 -8.73 -3.44 19.44
CA THR A 430 -8.56 -4.81 18.92
C THR A 430 -7.38 -4.93 17.97
N LEU A 431 -6.97 -3.81 17.36
CA LEU A 431 -5.85 -3.72 16.42
C LEU A 431 -4.52 -3.38 17.10
N ASN A 432 -4.47 -3.27 18.44
CA ASN A 432 -3.30 -2.83 19.19
C ASN A 432 -2.04 -3.65 18.84
N LYS A 433 -2.11 -4.99 18.83
CA LYS A 433 -0.98 -5.85 18.46
C LYS A 433 -0.50 -5.57 17.03
N ALA A 434 -1.43 -5.51 16.08
CA ALA A 434 -1.10 -5.32 14.67
C ALA A 434 -0.46 -3.95 14.39
N LEU A 435 -0.92 -2.92 15.10
CA LEU A 435 -0.30 -1.60 15.04
C LEU A 435 1.09 -1.60 15.67
N ILE A 436 1.31 -2.27 16.82
CA ILE A 436 2.65 -2.42 17.43
C ILE A 436 3.62 -3.03 16.42
N ASP A 437 3.24 -4.13 15.78
CA ASP A 437 4.10 -4.81 14.80
C ASP A 437 4.44 -3.87 13.63
N SER A 438 3.44 -3.13 13.11
CA SER A 438 3.64 -2.21 11.99
C SER A 438 4.49 -0.99 12.36
N VAL A 439 4.28 -0.41 13.56
CA VAL A 439 5.07 0.70 14.09
C VAL A 439 6.52 0.28 14.32
N ASN A 440 6.73 -0.91 14.89
CA ASN A 440 8.06 -1.45 15.11
C ASN A 440 8.80 -1.68 13.79
N ALA A 441 8.11 -2.24 12.78
CA ALA A 441 8.66 -2.38 11.42
C ALA A 441 9.06 -1.01 10.85
N THR A 442 8.19 0.01 10.92
CA THR A 442 8.51 1.37 10.46
C THR A 442 9.77 1.94 11.13
N VAL A 443 9.90 1.80 12.46
CA VAL A 443 11.09 2.28 13.19
C VAL A 443 12.34 1.50 12.77
N MET A 444 12.26 0.17 12.68
CA MET A 444 13.40 -0.66 12.27
C MET A 444 13.89 -0.31 10.85
N LEU A 445 12.97 -0.08 9.91
CA LEU A 445 13.29 0.39 8.55
C LEU A 445 13.93 1.77 8.59
N ALA A 446 13.41 2.68 9.42
CA ALA A 446 13.97 4.01 9.58
C ALA A 446 15.41 3.97 10.13
N GLN A 447 15.74 3.03 11.02
CA GLN A 447 17.11 2.86 11.52
C GLN A 447 18.10 2.47 10.40
N GLY A 448 17.64 1.81 9.33
CA GLY A 448 18.48 1.42 8.20
C GLY A 448 18.73 2.52 7.17
N ILE A 449 18.08 3.67 7.32
CA ILE A 449 18.26 4.82 6.43
C ILE A 449 19.46 5.65 6.90
N THR A 450 20.40 5.90 5.99
CA THR A 450 21.62 6.67 6.28
C THR A 450 21.55 8.12 5.81
N GLN A 451 20.58 8.48 4.96
CA GLN A 451 20.40 9.86 4.53
C GLN A 451 19.99 10.77 5.71
N LYS A 452 20.71 11.88 5.86
CA LYS A 452 20.40 12.89 6.88
C LYS A 452 19.19 13.70 6.46
N GLY A 453 18.38 14.09 7.43
CA GLY A 453 17.24 14.96 7.17
C GLY A 453 16.06 14.70 8.07
N LEU A 454 14.92 15.22 7.64
CA LEU A 454 13.67 15.23 8.39
C LEU A 454 12.58 14.66 7.49
N PHE A 455 11.88 13.64 7.97
CA PHE A 455 10.65 13.13 7.36
C PHE A 455 9.50 13.36 8.32
N LYS A 456 8.43 13.98 7.83
CA LYS A 456 7.22 14.24 8.60
C LYS A 456 6.05 13.53 7.94
N CYS A 457 5.15 12.98 8.75
CA CYS A 457 3.83 12.60 8.26
C CYS A 457 2.73 12.89 9.27
N CYS A 458 1.55 13.21 8.74
CA CYS A 458 0.33 13.44 9.48
C CYS A 458 -0.71 12.42 9.00
N LEU A 459 -1.39 11.78 9.95
CA LEU A 459 -2.50 10.88 9.72
C LEU A 459 -3.78 11.55 10.21
N PHE A 460 -4.77 11.73 9.34
CA PHE A 460 -6.02 12.41 9.69
C PHE A 460 -7.23 11.65 9.15
N ASP A 461 -8.37 11.89 9.78
CA ASP A 461 -9.65 11.36 9.34
C ASP A 461 -10.12 12.13 8.09
N ALA A 462 -10.14 11.47 6.93
CA ALA A 462 -10.59 12.07 5.68
C ALA A 462 -12.02 12.61 5.77
N ARG A 463 -12.86 12.05 6.65
CA ARG A 463 -14.26 12.47 6.88
C ARG A 463 -14.36 13.85 7.53
N GLN A 464 -13.33 14.27 8.28
CA GLN A 464 -13.24 15.57 8.93
C GLN A 464 -12.61 16.64 8.03
N THR A 465 -12.17 16.27 6.81
CA THR A 465 -11.60 17.22 5.86
C THR A 465 -12.66 18.22 5.40
N ILE A 466 -12.40 19.51 5.60
CA ILE A 466 -13.25 20.58 5.08
C ILE A 466 -12.90 20.78 3.60
N GLN A 467 -13.91 20.81 2.73
CA GLN A 467 -13.75 21.16 1.32
C GLN A 467 -14.58 22.39 0.97
N LEU A 468 -13.95 23.40 0.39
CA LEU A 468 -14.58 24.65 -0.04
C LEU A 468 -14.34 24.87 -1.52
N GLU A 469 -15.40 24.92 -2.32
CA GLU A 469 -15.31 25.20 -3.75
C GLU A 469 -15.12 26.70 -4.01
N ARG A 470 -14.48 27.04 -5.13
CA ARG A 470 -14.36 28.42 -5.62
C ARG A 470 -15.42 28.70 -6.68
N ASP A 471 -16.01 29.88 -6.64
CA ASP A 471 -16.88 30.38 -7.71
C ASP A 471 -16.06 30.93 -8.89
N ALA A 472 -16.73 31.47 -9.91
CA ALA A 472 -16.08 32.05 -11.08
C ALA A 472 -15.21 33.28 -10.77
N THR A 473 -15.40 33.92 -9.61
CA THR A 473 -14.57 35.06 -9.15
C THR A 473 -13.35 34.60 -8.34
N GLY A 474 -13.28 33.31 -7.99
CA GLY A 474 -12.25 32.73 -7.13
C GLY A 474 -12.60 32.74 -5.64
N ALA A 475 -13.76 33.30 -5.27
CA ALA A 475 -14.25 33.36 -3.90
C ALA A 475 -14.77 32.00 -3.43
N PHE A 476 -14.60 31.69 -2.15
CA PHE A 476 -15.06 30.43 -1.58
C PHE A 476 -16.57 30.42 -1.34
N ILE A 477 -17.20 29.30 -1.68
CA ILE A 477 -18.66 29.09 -1.55
C ILE A 477 -18.95 28.34 -0.25
N PHE A 478 -19.74 28.96 0.64
CA PHE A 478 -20.26 28.33 1.85
C PHE A 478 -21.46 29.11 2.41
N ASP A 479 -22.46 28.43 2.98
CA ASP A 479 -23.59 29.09 3.65
C ASP A 479 -23.18 29.65 5.02
N LYS A 480 -22.37 28.88 5.75
CA LYS A 480 -21.78 29.24 7.04
C LYS A 480 -20.33 28.79 7.04
N LEU A 481 -19.45 29.65 7.54
CA LEU A 481 -18.03 29.33 7.65
C LEU A 481 -17.85 28.04 8.48
N PRO A 482 -17.22 26.99 7.94
CA PRO A 482 -16.98 25.76 8.67
C PRO A 482 -16.13 26.00 9.91
N LYS A 483 -16.37 25.21 10.96
CA LYS A 483 -15.55 25.21 12.18
C LYS A 483 -14.53 24.08 12.11
N LEU A 484 -13.34 24.33 12.63
CA LEU A 484 -12.34 23.29 12.88
C LEU A 484 -12.73 22.55 14.17
N ASN A 485 -12.93 21.25 14.07
CA ASN A 485 -13.26 20.41 15.20
C ASN A 485 -12.00 20.06 16.01
N TYR A 486 -12.17 19.84 17.30
CA TYR A 486 -11.10 19.40 18.19
C TYR A 486 -11.69 18.57 19.34
N SER A 487 -10.82 17.83 20.02
CA SER A 487 -11.16 17.10 21.26
C SER A 487 -10.51 17.78 22.46
N VAL A 488 -11.14 17.69 23.63
CA VAL A 488 -10.59 18.19 24.89
C VAL A 488 -10.27 17.01 25.79
N VAL A 489 -9.03 16.92 26.26
CA VAL A 489 -8.63 15.95 27.27
C VAL A 489 -7.77 16.62 28.30
N ASP A 490 -8.28 16.76 29.52
CA ASP A 490 -7.58 17.42 30.60
C ASP A 490 -6.44 16.56 31.14
N VAL A 491 -5.21 17.04 31.03
CA VAL A 491 -4.00 16.36 31.53
C VAL A 491 -3.36 17.27 32.59
N ALA A 492 -3.05 16.71 33.77
CA ALA A 492 -2.50 17.49 34.88
C ALA A 492 -1.27 18.32 34.44
N ASN A 493 -1.32 19.62 34.72
CA ASN A 493 -0.48 20.71 34.20
C ASN A 493 1.00 20.70 34.67
N ASN A 494 1.60 19.53 34.91
CA ASN A 494 2.97 19.38 35.41
C ASN A 494 4.04 19.47 34.31
N GLU A 495 3.69 19.89 33.11
CA GLU A 495 4.58 19.81 31.94
C GLU A 495 5.09 21.17 31.48
N VAL A 496 6.42 21.30 31.42
CA VAL A 496 7.09 22.48 30.88
C VAL A 496 6.79 22.56 29.37
N THR A 497 5.90 23.46 28.98
CA THR A 497 5.70 23.89 27.60
C THR A 497 6.96 24.60 27.12
N ARG A 498 7.94 23.87 26.60
CA ARG A 498 8.93 24.48 25.70
C ARG A 498 8.19 24.90 24.43
N PRO A 499 8.50 26.08 23.87
CA PRO A 499 7.90 26.50 22.61
C PRO A 499 8.21 25.45 21.55
N HIS A 500 7.17 24.76 21.08
CA HIS A 500 7.26 23.88 19.93
C HIS A 500 7.26 24.75 18.69
N SER A 501 8.37 24.88 17.97
CA SER A 501 8.26 25.50 16.66
C SER A 501 7.31 24.64 15.82
N TYR A 502 6.39 25.28 15.10
CA TYR A 502 5.70 24.66 13.98
C TYR A 502 6.76 24.32 12.94
N PHE A 503 7.49 23.22 13.17
CA PHE A 503 8.78 22.89 12.56
C PHE A 503 9.35 23.96 11.61
N GLU A 504 9.86 25.07 12.15
CA GLU A 504 10.58 26.12 11.40
C GLU A 504 12.05 25.77 11.12
N ASP A 505 12.47 24.52 11.36
CA ASP A 505 13.79 24.06 10.96
C ASP A 505 13.80 23.78 9.44
N GLY A 506 13.79 24.87 8.68
CA GLY A 506 13.83 24.90 7.22
C GLY A 506 12.44 25.04 6.60
N LYS A 507 12.37 25.85 5.54
CA LYS A 507 11.21 25.89 4.63
C LYS A 507 11.05 24.47 4.07
N ASP A 508 9.98 23.77 4.42
CA ASP A 508 9.66 22.49 3.79
C ASP A 508 9.48 22.78 2.29
N PRO A 509 10.33 22.24 1.40
CA PRO A 509 10.25 22.54 -0.03
C PRO A 509 8.98 21.98 -0.67
N ASP A 510 8.29 21.03 -0.02
CA ASP A 510 6.97 20.56 -0.43
C ASP A 510 5.86 21.57 -0.06
N GLU A 511 6.13 22.53 0.83
CA GLU A 511 5.23 23.64 1.16
C GLU A 511 5.36 24.79 0.15
N GLN A 512 4.56 24.68 -0.90
CA GLN A 512 4.53 25.64 -2.01
C GLN A 512 3.56 26.80 -1.76
N LEU A 513 2.68 26.69 -0.75
CA LEU A 513 1.67 27.69 -0.44
C LEU A 513 2.18 28.70 0.59
N GLN A 514 2.15 29.99 0.27
CA GLN A 514 2.40 31.04 1.25
C GLN A 514 1.11 31.36 2.01
N LEU A 515 1.04 30.93 3.27
CA LEU A 515 -0.12 31.24 4.11
C LEU A 515 -0.14 32.72 4.51
N PRO A 516 -1.33 33.35 4.59
CA PRO A 516 -1.49 34.70 5.13
C PRO A 516 -0.80 34.84 6.49
N LYS A 517 -0.07 35.96 6.69
CA LYS A 517 0.65 36.24 7.95
C LYS A 517 -0.24 36.14 9.19
N ASN A 518 -1.52 36.45 9.06
CA ASN A 518 -2.49 36.35 10.14
C ASN A 518 -2.78 34.90 10.56
N ILE A 519 -2.75 33.93 9.63
CA ILE A 519 -2.82 32.50 9.96
C ILE A 519 -1.60 32.12 10.77
N ILE A 520 -0.41 32.50 10.30
CA ILE A 520 0.87 32.21 10.96
C ILE A 520 0.86 32.77 12.40
N GLN A 521 0.39 34.01 12.58
CA GLN A 521 0.26 34.61 13.92
C GLN A 521 -0.71 33.84 14.82
N CYS A 522 -1.89 33.45 14.33
CA CYS A 522 -2.84 32.66 15.13
C CYS A 522 -2.27 31.29 15.51
N VAL A 523 -1.52 30.69 14.60
CA VAL A 523 -0.79 29.44 14.78
C VAL A 523 0.26 29.61 15.89
N PHE A 524 1.07 30.67 15.88
CA PHE A 524 1.98 31.00 16.99
C PHE A 524 1.28 31.21 18.34
N GLU A 525 0.13 31.89 18.34
CA GLU A 525 -0.68 32.09 19.55
C GLU A 525 -1.26 30.76 20.07
N LEU A 526 -1.76 29.89 19.17
CA LEU A 526 -2.19 28.52 19.52
C LEU A 526 -1.06 27.75 20.19
N ASN A 527 0.18 27.93 19.74
CA ASN A 527 1.31 27.21 20.30
C ASN A 527 1.56 27.50 21.79
N GLN A 528 1.11 28.65 22.29
CA GLN A 528 1.19 29.00 23.71
C GLN A 528 0.15 28.25 24.56
N ILE A 529 -0.83 27.61 23.92
CA ILE A 529 -1.82 26.74 24.58
C ILE A 529 -1.31 25.30 24.56
N HIS A 530 -1.46 24.60 25.68
CA HIS A 530 -1.07 23.19 25.79
C HIS A 530 -2.04 22.32 24.96
N HIS A 531 -1.57 21.88 23.80
CA HIS A 531 -2.34 21.10 22.84
C HIS A 531 -1.40 20.28 21.94
N THR A 532 -1.97 19.28 21.28
CA THR A 532 -1.35 18.56 20.15
C THR A 532 -2.25 18.65 18.95
N GLY A 533 -1.69 18.66 17.74
CA GLY A 533 -2.51 18.64 16.55
C GLY A 533 -1.77 19.03 15.29
N CYS A 534 -2.47 18.94 14.17
CA CYS A 534 -2.01 19.40 12.88
C CYS A 534 -3.14 20.06 12.10
N ILE A 535 -2.76 20.97 11.20
CA ILE A 535 -3.61 21.55 10.17
C ILE A 535 -2.83 21.63 8.86
N ILE A 536 -3.46 21.26 7.75
CA ILE A 536 -2.86 21.28 6.41
C ILE A 536 -3.87 21.91 5.46
N PHE A 537 -3.42 22.92 4.72
CA PHE A 537 -4.17 23.60 3.68
C PHE A 537 -3.69 23.09 2.32
N GLU A 538 -4.54 22.39 1.58
CA GLU A 538 -4.31 22.00 0.17
C GLU A 538 -5.18 22.91 -0.71
N SER A 539 -4.58 23.98 -1.23
CA SER A 539 -5.24 24.92 -2.13
C SER A 539 -5.08 24.47 -3.58
N LEU A 540 -6.19 24.18 -4.24
CA LEU A 540 -6.29 23.80 -5.64
C LEU A 540 -6.95 24.93 -6.45
N PRO A 541 -6.79 24.96 -7.78
CA PRO A 541 -7.37 26.02 -8.62
C PRO A 541 -8.89 26.21 -8.47
N ASN A 542 -9.63 25.15 -8.13
CA ASN A 542 -11.09 25.16 -8.02
C ASN A 542 -11.62 24.97 -6.59
N ARG A 543 -10.76 24.71 -5.61
CA ARG A 543 -11.18 24.43 -4.23
C ARG A 543 -10.04 24.52 -3.23
N LEU A 544 -10.38 24.73 -1.96
CA LEU A 544 -9.48 24.57 -0.83
C LEU A 544 -9.91 23.34 -0.03
N LYS A 545 -8.95 22.50 0.34
CA LYS A 545 -9.15 21.45 1.34
C LYS A 545 -8.38 21.80 2.60
N ILE A 546 -8.99 21.58 3.75
CA ILE A 546 -8.37 21.79 5.06
C ILE A 546 -8.46 20.49 5.84
N HIS A 547 -7.31 19.84 5.99
CA HIS A 547 -7.14 18.65 6.80
C HIS A 547 -6.72 19.08 8.20
N HIS A 548 -7.35 18.53 9.23
CA HIS A 548 -7.02 18.93 10.58
C HIS A 548 -7.26 17.81 11.59
N TYR A 549 -6.51 17.88 12.67
CA TYR A 549 -6.70 17.09 13.86
C TYR A 549 -6.18 17.90 15.05
N TYR A 550 -7.01 18.15 16.06
CA TYR A 550 -6.61 18.90 17.24
C TYR A 550 -7.10 18.23 18.52
N ARG A 551 -6.24 18.25 19.54
CA ARG A 551 -6.54 17.84 20.90
C ARG A 551 -6.00 18.88 21.87
N LEU A 552 -6.93 19.58 22.51
CA LEU A 552 -6.65 20.50 23.58
C LEU A 552 -6.34 19.70 24.85
N LEU A 553 -5.24 20.03 25.51
CA LEU A 553 -4.76 19.34 26.70
C LEU A 553 -4.92 20.19 27.98
N ASP A 554 -5.39 21.42 27.83
CA ASP A 554 -5.69 22.37 28.92
C ASP A 554 -7.12 22.90 28.75
N ALA A 555 -8.04 22.32 29.52
CA ALA A 555 -9.46 22.66 29.43
C ALA A 555 -9.76 24.13 29.82
N GLU A 556 -8.92 24.76 30.65
CA GLU A 556 -9.13 26.16 31.06
C GLU A 556 -8.94 27.14 29.90
N LYS A 557 -8.24 26.71 28.83
CA LYS A 557 -7.95 27.52 27.64
C LYS A 557 -8.92 27.28 26.48
N GLU A 558 -9.97 26.48 26.66
CA GLU A 558 -10.88 26.08 25.58
C GLU A 558 -11.48 27.27 24.81
N ALA A 559 -11.98 28.28 25.52
CA ALA A 559 -12.55 29.47 24.88
C ALA A 559 -11.54 30.24 24.03
N GLN A 560 -10.28 30.34 24.49
CA GLN A 560 -9.20 30.96 23.73
C GLN A 560 -8.81 30.11 22.52
N PHE A 561 -8.77 28.79 22.68
CA PHE A 561 -8.44 27.83 21.64
C PHE A 561 -9.48 27.86 20.50
N GLU A 562 -10.78 27.80 20.82
CA GLU A 562 -11.86 27.90 19.82
C GLU A 562 -11.80 29.22 19.04
N LEU A 563 -11.54 30.33 19.73
CA LEU A 563 -11.42 31.65 19.10
C LEU A 563 -10.28 31.69 18.07
N LEU A 564 -9.12 31.13 18.40
CA LEU A 564 -7.97 31.09 17.50
C LEU A 564 -8.23 30.21 16.28
N LEU A 565 -8.85 29.04 16.46
CA LEU A 565 -9.26 28.17 15.34
C LEU A 565 -10.27 28.87 14.42
N ALA A 566 -11.24 29.59 15.00
CA ALA A 566 -12.20 30.37 14.21
C ALA A 566 -11.53 31.48 13.40
N ARG A 567 -10.52 32.16 13.97
CA ARG A 567 -9.71 33.17 13.25
C ARG A 567 -8.90 32.56 12.12
N ILE A 568 -8.27 31.40 12.35
CA ILE A 568 -7.55 30.67 11.30
C ILE A 568 -8.48 30.36 10.12
N MET A 569 -9.69 29.87 10.39
CA MET A 569 -10.68 29.62 9.33
C MET A 569 -11.11 30.89 8.60
N GLN A 570 -11.27 32.01 9.30
CA GLN A 570 -11.59 33.29 8.65
C GLN A 570 -10.47 33.75 7.71
N TYR A 571 -9.22 33.70 8.17
CA TYR A 571 -8.07 34.08 7.36
C TYR A 571 -7.76 33.09 6.23
N ALA A 572 -8.10 31.81 6.39
CA ALA A 572 -7.97 30.82 5.32
C ALA A 572 -8.82 31.17 4.09
N MET A 573 -9.88 31.98 4.25
CA MET A 573 -10.72 32.42 3.13
C MET A 573 -10.02 33.42 2.21
N SER A 574 -8.89 34.01 2.63
CA SER A 574 -8.09 34.88 1.79
C SER A 574 -6.96 34.15 1.07
N ILE A 575 -6.92 32.81 1.10
CA ILE A 575 -5.95 32.02 0.34
C ILE A 575 -6.37 32.02 -1.14
N ASP A 576 -5.53 32.59 -1.99
CA ASP A 576 -5.69 32.68 -3.45
C ASP A 576 -4.64 31.86 -4.22
N ASP A 577 -3.43 31.72 -3.66
CA ASP A 577 -2.38 30.86 -4.20
C ASP A 577 -2.75 29.37 -4.20
N VAL A 578 -2.05 28.61 -5.06
CA VAL A 578 -2.19 27.14 -5.22
C VAL A 578 -0.97 26.46 -4.63
N GLY A 579 -1.18 25.40 -3.87
CA GLY A 579 -0.11 24.64 -3.23
C GLY A 579 -0.59 23.99 -1.94
N VAL A 580 0.37 23.45 -1.19
CA VAL A 580 0.11 22.89 0.14
C VAL A 580 0.96 23.62 1.18
N ALA A 581 0.41 23.84 2.37
CA ALA A 581 1.15 24.28 3.54
C ALA A 581 0.51 23.70 4.80
N GLY A 582 1.32 23.36 5.80
CA GLY A 582 0.83 22.69 6.97
C GLY A 582 1.61 23.04 8.23
N PHE A 583 1.05 22.57 9.32
CA PHE A 583 1.45 22.99 10.65
C PHE A 583 1.15 21.82 11.57
N MET A 584 2.16 21.32 12.28
CA MET A 584 2.04 20.18 13.17
C MET A 584 2.76 20.45 14.49
N LYS A 585 2.08 20.17 15.60
CA LYS A 585 2.60 20.22 16.97
C LYS A 585 2.51 18.84 17.60
N LEU A 586 3.67 18.22 17.77
CA LEU A 586 3.85 16.95 18.48
C LEU A 586 4.29 17.21 19.94
N PRO A 587 3.95 16.33 20.89
CA PRO A 587 4.38 16.47 22.29
C PRO A 587 5.86 16.11 22.46
N TYR A 588 6.64 16.98 23.11
CA TYR A 588 8.11 16.83 23.25
C TYR A 588 8.55 15.60 24.05
N LYS A 589 7.71 15.13 24.98
CA LYS A 589 8.08 14.11 25.98
C LYS A 589 8.31 12.72 25.39
N ASN A 590 7.94 12.52 24.13
CA ASN A 590 7.91 11.22 23.48
C ASN A 590 9.02 11.03 22.44
N THR A 591 9.98 11.95 22.32
CA THR A 591 11.12 11.76 21.42
C THR A 591 11.91 10.53 21.85
N ARG A 592 11.94 9.52 20.99
CA ARG A 592 12.73 8.30 21.17
C ARG A 592 13.98 8.40 20.31
N GLU A 593 15.12 8.08 20.91
CA GLU A 593 16.40 8.02 20.22
C GLU A 593 16.72 6.55 19.94
N PHE A 594 17.16 6.30 18.71
CA PHE A 594 17.57 4.98 18.23
C PHE A 594 18.91 5.11 17.51
N ASP A 595 19.78 4.11 17.70
CA ASP A 595 20.98 3.97 16.89
C ASP A 595 20.59 3.61 15.45
N LEU A 596 21.36 4.11 14.48
CA LEU A 596 21.25 3.62 13.11
C LEU A 596 21.66 2.14 13.06
N CYS A 597 20.88 1.35 12.32
CA CYS A 597 21.00 -0.11 12.27
C CYS A 597 20.83 -0.56 10.83
N ALA A 598 21.95 -0.86 10.17
CA ALA A 598 21.96 -1.32 8.78
C ALA A 598 21.27 -2.69 8.61
N GLU A 599 21.37 -3.56 9.61
CA GLU A 599 20.76 -4.90 9.62
C GLU A 599 20.35 -5.27 11.06
N GLN A 600 19.07 -5.61 11.25
CA GLN A 600 18.51 -6.04 12.52
C GLN A 600 19.07 -7.41 12.94
N SER A 601 19.30 -7.59 14.24
CA SER A 601 19.93 -8.79 14.78
C SER A 601 19.14 -10.07 14.48
N VAL A 602 19.87 -11.15 14.19
CA VAL A 602 19.31 -12.50 13.99
C VAL A 602 18.44 -12.92 15.18
N ASN A 603 17.23 -13.37 14.88
CA ASN A 603 16.24 -13.84 15.83
C ASN A 603 15.47 -15.00 15.20
N TYR A 604 15.95 -16.23 15.39
CA TYR A 604 15.30 -17.43 14.89
C TYR A 604 14.24 -17.96 15.87
N TYR A 605 13.30 -18.74 15.33
CA TYR A 605 12.41 -19.56 16.13
C TYR A 605 13.22 -20.45 17.11
N PRO A 606 12.83 -20.57 18.39
CA PRO A 606 13.59 -21.32 19.38
C PRO A 606 13.86 -22.77 18.97
N LYS A 607 15.10 -23.23 19.15
CA LYS A 607 15.49 -24.64 18.88
C LYS A 607 14.69 -25.65 19.69
N ASN A 608 14.26 -25.28 20.90
CA ASN A 608 13.42 -26.11 21.77
C ASN A 608 12.12 -25.37 22.13
N PRO A 609 11.10 -25.38 21.26
CA PRO A 609 9.86 -24.64 21.49
C PRO A 609 9.04 -25.17 22.67
N LYS A 610 9.31 -26.39 23.16
CA LYS A 610 8.63 -26.96 24.33
C LYS A 610 8.86 -26.18 25.62
N GLN A 611 9.92 -25.37 25.68
CA GLN A 611 10.20 -24.49 26.81
C GLN A 611 9.31 -23.23 26.83
N PHE A 612 8.60 -22.97 25.73
CA PHE A 612 7.82 -21.75 25.50
C PHE A 612 6.33 -22.03 25.18
N ALA A 613 5.92 -23.30 25.12
CA ALA A 613 4.57 -23.75 24.73
C ALA A 613 3.60 -23.84 25.92
#